data_AF-A0A2X2C2A5-F1
#
_entry.id   AF-A0A2X2C2A5-F1
#
_cell.length_a   1.000
_cell.length_b   1.000
_cell.length_c   1.000
_cell.angle_alpha   90.00
_cell.angle_beta   90.00
_cell.angle_gamma   90.00
#
_symmetry.space_group_name_H-M   'P 1'
#
loop_
_entity.id
_entity.type
_entity.pdbx_description
1 polymer ?
#
loop_
_entity_poly.entity_id
_entity_poly.type
_entity_poly.pdbx_seq_one_letter_code
_entity_poly.pdbx_strand_id
1 'polypeptide(L)'
;MIANYFGQKVAPYYGDTSQPSGTFPRTLNLNYIKKQDMRYGENAHQQAAFYIEENIEEASIATANQLQGKALSYNNIADTDAALECVKSFSEPACVIVKHANPCGVAIADTLTQAYDNAFKTDPTSAFGGIIAFNRSLDAKTASAVIERQFVEVIIAPSINEDALPILATKT
;
A
#
# COMPACT_ATOMS: atom_id res chain seq x y z
N MET A 1 -15.36 -18.08 -0.93
CA MET A 1 -16.66 -18.41 -1.57
C MET A 1 -16.79 -19.92 -1.75
N ILE A 2 -17.95 -20.51 -1.41
CA ILE A 2 -18.17 -21.96 -1.51
C ILE A 2 -18.03 -22.51 -2.95
N ALA A 3 -18.38 -21.70 -3.95
CA ALA A 3 -18.24 -22.06 -5.37
C ALA A 3 -16.78 -22.30 -5.77
N ASN A 4 -15.86 -21.44 -5.34
CA ASN A 4 -14.42 -21.62 -5.62
C ASN A 4 -13.88 -22.87 -4.91
N TYR A 5 -14.29 -23.14 -3.66
CA TYR A 5 -13.89 -24.36 -2.96
C TYR A 5 -14.32 -25.64 -3.69
N PHE A 6 -15.57 -25.73 -4.15
CA PHE A 6 -16.01 -26.86 -4.97
C PHE A 6 -15.34 -26.88 -6.35
N GLY A 7 -15.02 -25.72 -6.91
CA GLY A 7 -14.28 -25.56 -8.16
C GLY A 7 -12.90 -26.24 -8.16
N GLN A 8 -12.25 -26.37 -6.99
CA GLN A 8 -10.97 -27.09 -6.84
C GLN A 8 -11.14 -28.61 -6.96
N LYS A 9 -12.33 -29.12 -6.62
CA LYS A 9 -12.64 -30.56 -6.57
C LYS A 9 -13.18 -31.13 -7.88
N VAL A 10 -13.56 -30.28 -8.82
CA VAL A 10 -14.04 -30.69 -10.15
C VAL A 10 -12.88 -30.74 -11.13
N ALA A 11 -12.99 -31.61 -12.13
CA ALA A 11 -11.99 -31.72 -13.20
C ALA A 11 -11.86 -30.38 -13.97
N PRO A 12 -10.67 -30.06 -14.51
CA PRO A 12 -10.46 -28.89 -15.36
C PRO A 12 -11.41 -28.83 -16.57
N TYR A 13 -11.60 -27.64 -17.14
CA TYR A 13 -12.44 -27.47 -18.34
C TYR A 13 -11.73 -27.99 -19.61
N TYR A 14 -10.41 -27.83 -19.69
CA TYR A 14 -9.58 -28.27 -20.80
C TYR A 14 -8.34 -29.00 -20.26
N GLY A 15 -7.76 -29.91 -21.06
CA GLY A 15 -6.59 -30.70 -20.69
C GLY A 15 -6.95 -32.06 -20.09
N ASP A 16 -6.14 -32.53 -19.14
CA ASP A 16 -6.39 -33.79 -18.43
C ASP A 16 -7.58 -33.64 -17.47
N THR A 17 -8.67 -34.34 -17.77
CA THR A 17 -9.90 -34.35 -16.97
C THR A 17 -9.99 -35.53 -16.01
N SER A 18 -8.93 -36.33 -15.90
CA SER A 18 -8.88 -37.49 -14.99
C SER A 18 -8.66 -37.09 -13.52
N GLN A 19 -8.23 -35.86 -13.26
CA GLN A 19 -7.93 -35.34 -11.92
C GLN A 19 -8.71 -34.05 -11.62
N PRO A 20 -8.93 -33.73 -10.33
CA PRO A 20 -9.45 -32.43 -9.92
C PRO A 20 -8.55 -31.25 -10.32
N SER A 21 -9.12 -30.04 -10.40
CA SER A 21 -8.38 -28.82 -10.76
C SER A 21 -7.30 -28.43 -9.74
N GLY A 22 -7.42 -28.90 -8.49
CA GLY A 22 -6.40 -28.73 -7.46
C GLY A 22 -6.42 -27.32 -6.86
N THR A 23 -5.25 -26.74 -6.61
CA THR A 23 -5.09 -25.47 -5.87
C THR A 23 -5.92 -24.32 -6.45
N PHE A 24 -6.04 -24.24 -7.78
CA PHE A 24 -6.82 -23.22 -8.46
C PHE A 24 -8.15 -23.81 -8.94
N PRO A 25 -9.30 -23.14 -8.69
CA PRO A 25 -10.59 -23.68 -9.07
C PRO A 25 -10.76 -23.66 -10.59
N ARG A 26 -11.53 -24.62 -11.13
CA ARG A 26 -11.93 -24.65 -12.55
C ARG A 26 -12.52 -23.31 -13.03
N THR A 27 -13.33 -22.68 -12.19
CA THR A 27 -13.95 -21.38 -12.43
C THR A 27 -13.69 -20.47 -11.24
N LEU A 28 -13.10 -19.30 -11.49
CA LEU A 28 -12.85 -18.28 -10.47
C LEU A 28 -14.03 -17.31 -10.39
N ASN A 29 -14.66 -17.24 -9.22
CA ASN A 29 -15.71 -16.25 -8.92
C ASN A 29 -15.19 -15.27 -7.87
N LEU A 30 -15.25 -13.98 -8.16
CA LEU A 30 -14.81 -12.91 -7.26
C LEU A 30 -15.98 -11.97 -6.99
N ASN A 31 -16.20 -11.64 -5.71
CA ASN A 31 -17.20 -10.68 -5.28
C ASN A 31 -16.52 -9.63 -4.41
N TYR A 32 -16.70 -8.36 -4.75
CA TYR A 32 -16.14 -7.25 -3.99
C TYR A 32 -17.19 -6.18 -3.71
N ILE A 33 -16.99 -5.43 -2.64
CA ILE A 33 -17.82 -4.31 -2.22
C ILE A 33 -17.14 -3.03 -2.67
N LYS A 34 -17.88 -2.16 -3.37
CA LYS A 34 -17.36 -0.83 -3.77
C LYS A 34 -17.14 0.02 -2.51
N LYS A 35 -15.89 0.37 -2.23
CA LYS A 35 -15.53 1.24 -1.09
C LYS A 35 -15.71 2.72 -1.44
N GLN A 36 -15.26 3.13 -2.63
CA GLN A 36 -15.37 4.53 -3.08
C GLN A 36 -15.14 4.67 -4.59
N ASP A 37 -15.65 5.77 -5.17
CA ASP A 37 -15.25 6.25 -6.49
C ASP A 37 -13.88 6.92 -6.42
N MET A 38 -13.05 6.72 -7.45
CA MET A 38 -11.78 7.45 -7.59
C MET A 38 -12.00 8.75 -8.34
N ARG A 39 -11.14 9.73 -8.10
CA ARG A 39 -11.14 11.00 -8.85
C ARG A 39 -10.96 10.79 -10.36
N TYR A 40 -10.11 9.84 -10.72
CA TYR A 40 -9.83 9.32 -12.07
C TYR A 40 -9.03 8.01 -11.92
N GLY A 41 -8.83 7.29 -13.03
CA GLY A 41 -7.99 6.10 -13.09
C GLY A 41 -6.49 6.43 -13.03
N GLU A 42 -5.66 5.66 -13.73
CA GLU A 42 -4.22 5.94 -13.80
C GLU A 42 -3.94 7.30 -14.44
N ASN A 43 -4.78 7.68 -15.42
CA ASN A 43 -4.75 8.94 -16.14
C ASN A 43 -6.08 9.70 -16.01
N ALA A 44 -6.04 11.04 -16.11
CA ALA A 44 -7.19 11.91 -15.86
C ALA A 44 -8.43 11.65 -16.73
N HIS A 45 -8.27 11.04 -17.91
CA HIS A 45 -9.37 10.71 -18.82
C HIS A 45 -10.06 9.37 -18.51
N GLN A 46 -9.53 8.59 -17.56
CA GLN A 46 -10.05 7.28 -17.18
C GLN A 46 -10.93 7.39 -15.94
N GLN A 47 -12.00 6.60 -15.89
CA GLN A 47 -12.81 6.42 -14.69
C GLN A 47 -12.26 5.25 -13.85
N ALA A 48 -12.38 5.32 -12.52
CA ALA A 48 -12.00 4.23 -11.63
C ALA A 48 -12.82 4.21 -10.34
N ALA A 49 -12.86 3.06 -9.70
CA ALA A 49 -13.46 2.85 -8.39
C ALA A 49 -12.64 1.83 -7.61
N PHE A 50 -12.60 1.99 -6.28
CA PHE A 50 -11.89 1.08 -5.38
C PHE A 50 -12.87 0.12 -4.73
N TYR A 51 -12.56 -1.17 -4.84
CA TYR A 51 -13.37 -2.26 -4.33
C TYR A 51 -12.55 -3.06 -3.31
N ILE A 52 -13.23 -3.62 -2.31
CA ILE A 52 -12.62 -4.40 -1.23
C ILE A 52 -13.35 -5.72 -1.02
N GLU A 53 -12.68 -6.69 -0.41
CA GLU A 53 -13.35 -7.88 0.08
C GLU A 53 -14.18 -7.56 1.35
N GLU A 54 -15.25 -8.33 1.57
CA GLU A 54 -16.08 -8.17 2.77
C GLU A 54 -15.36 -8.64 4.04
N ASN A 55 -14.61 -9.74 3.95
CA ASN A 55 -13.86 -10.33 5.05
C ASN A 55 -12.37 -10.24 4.75
N ILE A 56 -11.71 -9.19 5.23
CA ILE A 56 -10.28 -8.97 5.02
C ILE A 56 -9.52 -9.53 6.24
N GLU A 57 -8.58 -10.44 6.02
CA GLU A 57 -7.82 -11.10 7.10
C GLU A 57 -6.47 -10.42 7.39
N GLU A 58 -5.94 -9.63 6.43
CA GLU A 58 -4.60 -9.06 6.50
C GLU A 58 -4.61 -7.52 6.41
N ALA A 59 -3.67 -6.89 7.11
CA ALA A 59 -3.43 -5.46 7.00
C ALA A 59 -2.95 -5.10 5.57
N SER A 60 -3.74 -4.27 4.89
CA SER A 60 -3.52 -3.82 3.51
C SER A 60 -4.06 -2.40 3.31
N ILE A 61 -3.88 -1.84 2.12
CA ILE A 61 -4.49 -0.55 1.76
C ILE A 61 -6.03 -0.58 1.84
N ALA A 62 -6.64 -1.77 1.64
CA ALA A 62 -8.08 -1.97 1.75
C ALA A 62 -8.59 -1.73 3.19
N THR A 63 -7.78 -2.02 4.21
CA THR A 63 -8.09 -1.81 5.63
C THR A 63 -7.56 -0.49 6.19
N ALA A 64 -6.81 0.27 5.40
CA ALA A 64 -6.20 1.52 5.87
C ALA A 64 -7.26 2.59 6.20
N ASN A 65 -6.98 3.36 7.26
CA ASN A 65 -7.75 4.52 7.67
C ASN A 65 -7.02 5.79 7.27
N GLN A 66 -7.67 6.64 6.47
CA GLN A 66 -7.13 7.94 6.12
C GLN A 66 -7.37 8.93 7.27
N LEU A 67 -6.30 9.39 7.92
CA LEU A 67 -6.39 10.33 9.06
C LEU A 67 -6.49 11.80 8.64
N GLN A 68 -5.89 12.15 7.49
CA GLN A 68 -5.87 13.51 6.95
C GLN A 68 -5.59 13.52 5.45
N GLY A 69 -5.63 14.70 4.83
CA GLY A 69 -5.30 14.91 3.42
C GLY A 69 -6.51 14.83 2.48
N LYS A 70 -6.23 14.93 1.18
CA LYS A 70 -7.24 14.87 0.10
C LYS A 70 -7.61 13.42 -0.19
N ALA A 71 -8.75 13.20 -0.85
CA ALA A 71 -9.13 11.86 -1.31
C ALA A 71 -8.03 11.24 -2.19
N LEU A 72 -7.71 9.97 -1.93
CA LEU A 72 -6.67 9.23 -2.64
C LEU A 72 -7.02 9.07 -4.13
N SER A 73 -6.03 9.25 -5.00
CA SER A 73 -6.11 8.89 -6.41
C SER A 73 -5.87 7.38 -6.62
N TYR A 74 -6.16 6.89 -7.83
CA TYR A 74 -5.85 5.51 -8.23
C TYR A 74 -4.36 5.19 -8.03
N ASN A 75 -3.48 6.07 -8.52
CA ASN A 75 -2.03 5.89 -8.39
C ASN A 75 -1.58 5.97 -6.94
N ASN A 76 -2.23 6.81 -6.10
CA ASN A 76 -1.91 6.81 -4.67
C ASN A 76 -2.21 5.45 -4.04
N ILE A 77 -3.33 4.80 -4.38
CA ILE A 77 -3.64 3.46 -3.86
C ILE A 77 -2.61 2.44 -4.32
N ALA A 78 -2.30 2.40 -5.63
CA ALA A 78 -1.36 1.44 -6.19
C ALA A 78 0.06 1.58 -5.62
N ASP A 79 0.59 2.80 -5.54
CA ASP A 79 1.92 3.07 -5.00
C ASP A 79 1.98 2.82 -3.48
N THR A 80 0.88 3.09 -2.75
CA THR A 80 0.81 2.82 -1.30
C THR A 80 0.79 1.33 -1.02
N ASP A 81 0.09 0.55 -1.83
CA ASP A 81 0.08 -0.91 -1.74
C ASP A 81 1.48 -1.48 -1.98
N ALA A 82 2.15 -1.05 -3.06
CA ALA A 82 3.52 -1.45 -3.36
C ALA A 82 4.50 -1.09 -2.22
N ALA A 83 4.39 0.12 -1.66
CA ALA A 83 5.24 0.55 -0.55
C ALA A 83 4.95 -0.25 0.74
N LEU A 84 3.67 -0.52 1.03
CA LEU A 84 3.24 -1.27 2.20
C LEU A 84 3.71 -2.73 2.14
N GLU A 85 3.49 -3.43 1.03
CA GLU A 85 3.92 -4.82 0.87
C GLU A 85 5.45 -4.95 0.90
N CYS A 86 6.18 -3.98 0.33
CA CYS A 86 7.62 -3.95 0.42
C CYS A 86 8.09 -3.77 1.88
N VAL A 87 7.53 -2.80 2.62
CA VAL A 87 7.98 -2.52 4.00
C VAL A 87 7.63 -3.66 4.97
N LYS A 88 6.54 -4.42 4.71
CA LYS A 88 6.14 -5.61 5.47
C LYS A 88 7.16 -6.76 5.40
N SER A 89 8.03 -6.76 4.39
CA SER A 89 9.06 -7.79 4.22
C SER A 89 10.21 -7.69 5.24
N PHE A 90 10.28 -6.60 6.01
CA PHE A 90 11.36 -6.33 6.95
C PHE A 90 10.92 -6.45 8.41
N SER A 91 11.76 -7.06 9.22
CA SER A 91 11.52 -7.24 10.65
C SER A 91 12.04 -6.04 11.47
N GLU A 92 13.13 -5.42 11.03
CA GLU A 92 13.79 -4.26 11.61
C GLU A 92 13.01 -2.97 11.29
N PRO A 93 13.20 -1.86 12.03
CA PRO A 93 12.65 -0.57 11.63
C PRO A 93 13.04 -0.22 10.18
N ALA A 94 12.03 -0.09 9.32
CA ALA A 94 12.20 0.03 7.88
C ALA A 94 11.42 1.21 7.31
N CYS A 95 11.98 1.81 6.28
CA CYS A 95 11.37 2.86 5.46
C CYS A 95 11.49 2.47 3.99
N VAL A 96 10.38 2.55 3.27
CA VAL A 96 10.30 2.34 1.82
C VAL A 96 9.70 3.61 1.20
N ILE A 97 10.33 4.12 0.15
CA ILE A 97 9.86 5.25 -0.65
C ILE A 97 9.62 4.75 -2.07
N VAL A 98 8.38 4.91 -2.55
CA VAL A 98 7.93 4.47 -3.88
C VAL A 98 7.48 5.67 -4.70
N LYS A 99 7.73 5.61 -6.01
CA LYS A 99 7.13 6.51 -7.00
C LYS A 99 6.83 5.74 -8.27
N HIS A 100 5.60 5.82 -8.77
CA HIS A 100 5.15 5.11 -9.98
C HIS A 100 5.42 3.60 -9.90
N ALA A 101 5.03 2.99 -8.78
CA ALA A 101 5.23 1.59 -8.42
C ALA A 101 6.69 1.12 -8.36
N ASN A 102 7.67 2.03 -8.44
CA ASN A 102 9.09 1.71 -8.33
C ASN A 102 9.67 2.23 -7.01
N PRO A 103 10.37 1.37 -6.23
CA PRO A 103 11.06 1.82 -5.04
C PRO A 103 12.27 2.70 -5.44
N CYS A 104 12.29 3.95 -4.98
CA CYS A 104 13.42 4.86 -5.16
C CYS A 104 14.31 4.95 -3.91
N GLY A 105 13.84 4.42 -2.78
CA GLY A 105 14.64 4.28 -1.56
C GLY A 105 14.09 3.20 -0.65
N VAL A 106 14.95 2.31 -0.16
CA VAL A 106 14.59 1.28 0.82
C VAL A 106 15.73 1.18 1.82
N ALA A 107 15.41 1.25 3.11
CA ALA A 107 16.41 1.04 4.14
C ALA A 107 15.81 0.48 5.42
N ILE A 108 16.62 -0.32 6.09
CA ILE A 108 16.44 -0.73 7.49
C ILE A 108 17.49 -0.02 8.36
N ALA A 109 17.16 0.21 9.62
CA ALA A 109 18.10 0.75 10.61
C ALA A 109 17.63 0.47 12.04
N ASP A 110 18.42 0.88 13.04
CA ASP A 110 18.05 0.77 14.46
C ASP A 110 16.89 1.68 14.87
N THR A 111 16.65 2.77 14.12
CA THR A 111 15.56 3.72 14.38
C THR A 111 14.85 4.11 13.10
N LEU A 112 13.56 4.46 13.20
CA LEU A 112 12.75 4.91 12.06
C LEU A 112 13.36 6.14 11.37
N THR A 113 13.82 7.12 12.13
CA THR A 113 14.46 8.32 11.56
C THR A 113 15.70 7.96 10.75
N GLN A 114 16.53 7.03 11.24
CA GLN A 114 17.72 6.58 10.51
C GLN A 114 17.36 5.78 9.25
N ALA A 115 16.32 4.94 9.33
CA ALA A 115 15.81 4.22 8.16
C ALA A 115 15.30 5.19 7.10
N TYR A 116 14.53 6.21 7.50
CA TYR A 116 14.10 7.29 6.60
C TYR A 116 15.30 8.03 5.98
N ASP A 117 16.27 8.44 6.80
CA ASP A 117 17.46 9.16 6.34
C ASP A 117 18.23 8.37 5.29
N ASN A 118 18.38 7.05 5.48
CA ASN A 118 19.07 6.17 4.56
C ASN A 118 18.27 5.94 3.28
N ALA A 119 16.95 5.70 3.39
CA ALA A 119 16.08 5.53 2.23
C ALA A 119 16.06 6.79 1.35
N PHE A 120 15.88 7.96 1.97
CA PHE A 120 15.86 9.25 1.26
C PHE A 120 17.18 9.57 0.54
N LYS A 121 18.32 9.22 1.13
CA LYS A 121 19.65 9.44 0.52
C LYS A 121 19.90 8.60 -0.75
N THR A 122 19.09 7.57 -1.01
CA THR A 122 19.24 6.71 -2.19
C THR A 122 18.99 7.47 -3.47
N ASP A 123 17.84 8.16 -3.55
CA ASP A 123 17.49 9.05 -4.66
C ASP A 123 16.54 10.18 -4.18
N PRO A 124 17.10 11.29 -3.65
CA PRO A 124 16.30 12.43 -3.18
C PRO A 124 15.45 13.07 -4.29
N THR A 125 15.88 12.99 -5.55
CA THR A 125 15.18 13.59 -6.69
C THR A 125 13.92 12.80 -7.01
N SER A 126 14.02 11.46 -7.04
CA SER A 126 12.84 10.61 -7.26
C SER A 126 11.95 10.54 -6.02
N ALA A 127 12.49 10.67 -4.81
CA ALA A 127 11.68 10.66 -3.58
C ALA A 127 10.65 11.80 -3.50
N PHE A 128 10.93 12.95 -4.14
CA PHE A 128 10.02 14.09 -4.13
C PHE A 128 8.67 13.76 -4.79
N GLY A 129 7.58 13.94 -4.03
CA GLY A 129 6.22 13.55 -4.43
C GLY A 129 5.97 12.05 -4.40
N GLY A 130 6.83 11.27 -3.75
CA GLY A 130 6.66 9.84 -3.56
C GLY A 130 5.68 9.49 -2.44
N ILE A 131 5.51 8.18 -2.26
CA ILE A 131 4.77 7.57 -1.16
C ILE A 131 5.76 6.90 -0.22
N ILE A 132 5.59 7.15 1.08
CA ILE A 132 6.48 6.63 2.12
C ILE A 132 5.74 5.64 3.00
N ALA A 133 6.28 4.43 3.14
CA ALA A 133 5.80 3.42 4.04
C ALA A 133 6.80 3.14 5.16
N PHE A 134 6.29 3.05 6.39
CA PHE A 134 7.03 2.63 7.58
C PHE A 134 6.43 1.36 8.14
N ASN A 135 7.23 0.44 8.69
CA ASN A 135 6.74 -0.78 9.36
C ASN A 135 6.62 -0.63 10.89
N ARG A 136 6.71 0.59 11.42
CA ARG A 136 6.54 0.93 12.84
C ARG A 136 5.76 2.24 12.96
N SER A 137 5.25 2.51 14.17
CA SER A 137 4.49 3.72 14.47
C SER A 137 5.30 4.98 14.18
N LEU A 138 4.72 5.93 13.44
CA LEU A 138 5.41 7.15 13.04
C LEU A 138 5.43 8.16 14.20
N ASP A 139 6.62 8.54 14.64
CA ASP A 139 6.84 9.54 15.69
C ASP A 139 7.02 10.97 15.14
N ALA A 140 6.88 11.97 16.01
CA ALA A 140 7.07 13.38 15.66
C ALA A 140 8.44 13.67 15.04
N LYS A 141 9.51 13.06 15.56
CA LYS A 141 10.88 13.30 15.07
C LYS A 141 11.03 12.90 13.60
N THR A 142 10.54 11.72 13.24
CA THR A 142 10.60 11.18 11.89
C THR A 142 9.64 11.94 10.98
N ALA A 143 8.42 12.27 11.46
CA ALA A 143 7.48 13.09 10.73
C ALA A 143 8.06 14.47 10.36
N SER A 144 8.72 15.16 11.30
CA SER A 144 9.40 16.43 11.01
C SER A 144 10.46 16.28 9.93
N ALA A 145 11.32 15.25 10.03
CA ALA A 145 12.36 14.99 9.05
C ALA A 145 11.80 14.75 7.63
N VAL A 146 10.63 14.12 7.52
CA VAL A 146 9.93 13.94 6.23
C VAL A 146 9.49 15.29 5.68
N ILE A 147 8.71 16.04 6.46
CA ILE A 147 8.07 17.29 6.05
C ILE A 147 9.06 18.41 5.75
N GLU A 148 10.19 18.46 6.45
CA GLU A 148 11.25 19.47 6.24
C GLU A 148 12.00 19.27 4.92
N ARG A 149 12.09 18.04 4.41
CA ARG A 149 12.98 17.71 3.28
C ARG A 149 12.27 17.60 1.94
N GLN A 150 11.01 17.19 1.94
CA GLN A 150 10.30 16.91 0.69
C GLN A 150 8.79 17.05 0.81
N PHE A 151 8.17 17.29 -0.35
CA PHE A 151 6.75 17.04 -0.53
C PHE A 151 6.53 15.53 -0.68
N VAL A 152 5.48 15.00 -0.05
CA VAL A 152 5.07 13.60 -0.12
C VAL A 152 3.58 13.54 -0.41
N GLU A 153 3.17 12.59 -1.24
CA GLU A 153 1.77 12.38 -1.60
C GLU A 153 1.02 11.59 -0.52
N VAL A 154 1.64 10.51 -0.03
CA VAL A 154 1.07 9.63 1.00
C VAL A 154 2.17 9.19 1.97
N ILE A 155 1.81 9.12 3.25
CA ILE A 155 2.57 8.42 4.27
C ILE A 155 1.68 7.34 4.85
N ILE A 156 2.19 6.10 4.95
CA ILE A 156 1.50 4.98 5.58
C ILE A 156 2.38 4.34 6.66
N ALA A 157 1.76 4.01 7.78
CA ALA A 157 2.39 3.31 8.90
C ALA A 157 1.33 2.52 9.69
N PRO A 158 1.71 1.52 10.50
CA PRO A 158 0.78 0.79 11.37
C PRO A 158 -0.04 1.70 12.30
N SER A 159 0.58 2.79 12.78
CA SER A 159 -0.10 3.87 13.51
C SER A 159 0.68 5.16 13.36
N ILE A 160 0.01 6.29 13.57
CA ILE A 160 0.62 7.62 13.64
C ILE A 160 0.49 8.10 15.08
N ASN A 161 1.59 8.49 15.70
CA ASN A 161 1.57 9.01 17.06
C ASN A 161 0.85 10.37 17.10
N GLU A 162 0.18 10.68 18.21
CA GLU A 162 -0.60 11.93 18.36
C GLU A 162 0.27 13.18 18.20
N ASP A 163 1.55 13.10 18.58
CA ASP A 163 2.53 14.18 18.45
C ASP A 163 3.00 14.42 16.99
N ALA A 164 2.85 13.43 16.10
CA ALA A 164 3.18 13.54 14.69
C ALA A 164 2.08 14.20 13.86
N LEU A 165 0.80 14.08 14.27
CA LEU A 165 -0.33 14.60 13.50
C LEU A 165 -0.25 16.13 13.25
N PRO A 166 0.05 16.99 14.24
CA PRO A 166 0.16 18.43 13.99
C PRO A 166 1.27 18.80 13.00
N ILE A 167 2.37 18.03 13.00
CA ILE A 167 3.51 18.25 12.08
C ILE A 167 3.08 17.92 10.65
N LEU A 168 2.45 16.76 10.46
CA LEU A 168 1.95 16.33 9.16
C LEU A 168 0.88 17.28 8.62
N ALA A 169 0.05 17.86 9.50
CA ALA A 169 -0.99 18.82 9.11
C ALA A 169 -0.44 20.15 8.56
N THR A 170 0.85 20.45 8.70
CA THR A 170 1.46 21.67 8.14
C THR A 170 1.60 21.65 6.61
N LYS A 171 1.45 20.48 5.98
CA LYS A 171 1.45 20.29 4.51
C LYS A 171 0.15 19.63 4.07
N THR A 172 -0.62 20.32 3.22
CA THR A 172 -1.94 19.89 2.69
C THR A 172 -2.00 19.96 1.17
#